data_AF-A0A965P2N4-F1
#
_entry.id   AF-A0A965P2N4-F1
#
_cell.length_a   1.000
_cell.length_b   1.000
_cell.length_c   1.000
_cell.angle_alpha   90.00
_cell.angle_beta   90.00
_cell.angle_gamma   90.00
#
_symmetry.space_group_name_H-M   'P 1'
#
loop_
_entity.id
_entity.type
_entity.pdbx_description
1 polymer ?
#
loop_
_entity_poly.entity_id
_entity_poly.type
_entity_poly.pdbx_seq_one_letter_code
_entity_poly.pdbx_strand_id
1 'polypeptide(L)'
;MNPNSFINIAIDGYSSCGKSTMAKALAKDIGFTYIDSGAMYRCVTLYFITQNVDLDNLDAVNKALNEIELDVHENQYNLRLSVYLNRNYILACYYPNAVSYTHLTLPTK
;
A
#
# COMPACT_ATOMS: atom_id res chain seq x y z
N MET A 1 8.53 -23.65 -22.36
CA MET A 1 8.17 -22.82 -21.20
C MET A 1 6.67 -22.64 -21.20
N ASN A 2 6.00 -22.84 -20.06
CA ASN A 2 4.55 -22.77 -19.97
C ASN A 2 4.15 -21.27 -19.99
N PRO A 3 3.34 -20.80 -20.96
CA PRO A 3 3.09 -19.36 -21.18
C PRO A 3 2.32 -18.64 -20.05
N ASN A 4 1.94 -19.36 -18.98
CA ASN A 4 1.11 -18.86 -17.88
C ASN A 4 1.81 -18.84 -16.49
N SER A 5 3.14 -18.86 -16.43
CA SER A 5 3.84 -18.70 -15.15
C SER A 5 3.97 -17.22 -14.78
N PHE A 6 3.10 -16.72 -13.90
CA PHE A 6 3.28 -15.42 -13.27
C PHE A 6 4.54 -15.40 -12.40
N ILE A 7 5.42 -14.43 -12.63
CA ILE A 7 6.63 -14.23 -11.82
C ILE A 7 6.30 -13.22 -10.72
N ASN A 8 6.43 -13.63 -9.46
CA ASN A 8 6.26 -12.76 -8.29
C ASN A 8 7.62 -12.52 -7.64
N ILE A 9 7.94 -11.25 -7.38
CA ILE A 9 9.21 -10.84 -6.77
C ILE A 9 8.92 -10.17 -5.42
N ALA A 10 9.43 -10.75 -4.33
CA ALA A 10 9.38 -10.14 -2.99
C ALA A 10 10.71 -9.42 -2.70
N ILE A 11 10.63 -8.22 -2.10
CA ILE A 11 11.80 -7.39 -1.77
C ILE A 11 11.71 -6.98 -0.29
N ASP A 12 12.47 -7.68 0.55
CA ASP A 12 12.47 -7.52 2.00
C ASP A 12 13.78 -6.92 2.54
N GLY A 13 13.70 -6.37 3.76
CA GLY A 13 14.84 -5.80 4.48
C GLY A 13 14.43 -4.68 5.43
N TYR A 14 15.38 -4.13 6.19
CA TYR A 14 15.11 -3.14 7.24
C TYR A 14 14.47 -1.85 6.71
N SER A 15 13.80 -1.10 7.60
CA SER A 15 13.23 0.21 7.28
C SER A 15 14.32 1.16 6.75
N SER A 16 13.92 2.11 5.89
CA SER A 16 14.82 3.13 5.34
C SER A 16 15.98 2.67 4.42
N CYS A 17 16.09 1.39 4.06
CA CYS A 17 17.13 0.91 3.13
C CYS A 17 16.84 1.20 1.64
N GLY A 18 15.84 2.03 1.31
CA GLY A 18 15.49 2.34 -0.09
C GLY A 18 14.74 1.24 -0.84
N LYS A 19 14.27 0.18 -0.16
CA LYS A 19 13.56 -0.97 -0.76
C LYS A 19 12.40 -0.56 -1.66
N SER A 20 11.50 0.28 -1.16
CA SER A 20 10.36 0.75 -1.95
C SER A 20 10.81 1.54 -3.17
N THR A 21 11.89 2.32 -3.07
CA THR A 21 12.44 3.06 -4.21
C THR A 21 13.01 2.12 -5.27
N MET A 22 13.83 1.15 -4.85
CA MET A 22 14.43 0.17 -5.75
C MET A 22 13.39 -0.76 -6.37
N ALA A 23 12.44 -1.27 -5.58
CA ALA A 23 11.33 -2.10 -6.04
C ALA A 23 10.45 -1.39 -7.06
N LYS A 24 10.15 -0.10 -6.83
CA LYS A 24 9.41 0.74 -7.79
C LYS A 24 10.18 0.93 -9.10
N ALA A 25 11.49 1.19 -9.02
CA ALA A 25 12.33 1.33 -10.20
C ALA A 25 12.42 0.02 -10.99
N LEU A 26 12.70 -1.09 -10.31
CA LEU A 26 12.76 -2.41 -10.93
C LEU A 26 11.45 -2.77 -11.62
N ALA A 27 10.32 -2.65 -10.92
CA ALA A 27 9.00 -2.97 -11.48
C ALA A 27 8.69 -2.16 -12.74
N LYS A 28 9.07 -0.88 -12.76
CA LYS A 28 8.96 -0.05 -13.96
C LYS A 28 9.80 -0.58 -15.12
N ASP A 29 11.07 -0.93 -14.86
CA ASP A 29 12.01 -1.36 -15.89
C ASP A 29 11.62 -2.69 -16.54
N ILE A 30 10.98 -3.59 -15.79
CA ILE A 30 10.55 -4.91 -16.28
C ILE A 30 9.04 -5.00 -16.60
N GLY A 31 8.28 -3.91 -16.46
CA GLY A 31 6.84 -3.86 -16.74
C GLY A 31 5.97 -4.62 -15.74
N PHE A 32 6.41 -4.74 -14.49
CA PHE A 32 5.69 -5.43 -13.43
C PHE A 32 4.82 -4.45 -12.63
N THR A 33 3.70 -4.95 -12.11
CA THR A 33 2.91 -4.23 -11.11
C THR A 33 3.67 -4.22 -9.78
N TYR A 34 3.76 -3.03 -9.17
CA TYR A 34 4.36 -2.86 -7.85
C TYR A 34 3.28 -2.74 -6.77
N ILE A 35 3.45 -3.45 -5.66
CA ILE A 35 2.56 -3.38 -4.49
C ILE A 35 3.38 -2.96 -3.26
N ASP A 36 2.91 -1.94 -2.54
CA ASP A 36 3.51 -1.47 -1.27
C ASP A 36 2.73 -2.00 -0.08
N SER A 37 3.14 -3.16 0.44
CA SER A 37 2.54 -3.74 1.65
C SER A 37 2.63 -2.79 2.85
N GLY A 38 3.70 -1.98 2.94
CA GLY A 38 3.84 -0.97 3.98
C GLY A 38 2.75 0.10 3.92
N ALA A 39 2.30 0.49 2.72
CA ALA A 39 1.20 1.44 2.56
C ALA A 39 -0.13 0.85 3.02
N MET A 40 -0.35 -0.44 2.74
CA MET A 40 -1.53 -1.17 3.21
C MET A 40 -1.57 -1.23 4.74
N TYR A 41 -0.45 -1.63 5.39
CA TYR A 41 -0.36 -1.65 6.85
C TYR A 41 -0.62 -0.27 7.46
N ARG A 42 -0.09 0.81 6.87
CA ARG A 42 -0.36 2.18 7.35
C ARG A 42 -1.83 2.58 7.23
N CYS A 43 -2.55 2.12 6.19
CA CYS A 43 -3.99 2.36 6.07
C CYS A 43 -4.77 1.66 7.19
N VAL A 44 -4.43 0.41 7.49
CA VAL A 44 -5.01 -0.34 8.62
C VAL A 44 -4.72 0.39 9.95
N THR A 45 -3.48 0.83 10.17
CA THR A 45 -3.12 1.61 11.37
C THR A 45 -3.92 2.90 11.46
N LEU A 46 -4.10 3.63 10.36
CA LEU A 46 -4.95 4.83 10.34
C LEU A 46 -6.40 4.50 10.70
N TYR A 47 -6.97 3.40 10.18
CA TYR A 47 -8.31 2.96 10.59
C TYR A 47 -8.37 2.74 12.10
N PHE A 48 -7.41 2.02 12.66
CA PHE A 48 -7.38 1.69 14.09
C PHE A 48 -7.28 2.94 14.96
N ILE A 49 -6.44 3.89 14.57
CA ILE A 49 -6.30 5.18 15.27
C ILE A 49 -7.60 6.00 15.16
N THR A 50 -8.20 6.09 13.97
CA THR A 50 -9.40 6.91 13.74
C THR A 50 -10.64 6.37 14.42
N GLN A 51 -10.77 5.03 14.50
CA GLN A 51 -11.87 4.36 15.20
C GLN A 51 -11.57 4.11 16.68
N ASN A 52 -10.39 4.51 17.16
CA ASN A 52 -9.94 4.31 18.54
C ASN A 52 -10.07 2.84 18.99
N VAL A 53 -9.63 1.92 18.13
CA VAL A 53 -9.70 0.47 18.36
C VAL A 53 -8.80 0.11 19.54
N ASP A 54 -9.36 -0.62 20.51
CA ASP A 54 -8.58 -1.20 21.60
C ASP A 54 -7.73 -2.36 21.09
N LEU A 55 -6.41 -2.16 21.09
CA LEU A 55 -5.44 -3.13 20.58
C LEU A 55 -5.21 -4.31 21.54
N ASP A 56 -5.54 -4.13 22.82
CA ASP A 56 -5.42 -5.20 23.83
C ASP A 56 -6.65 -6.13 23.81
N ASN A 57 -7.69 -5.75 23.07
CA ASN A 57 -8.91 -6.54 22.87
C ASN A 57 -8.93 -7.19 21.48
N LEU A 58 -8.64 -8.50 21.45
CA LEU A 58 -8.62 -9.27 20.20
C LEU A 58 -9.95 -9.23 19.43
N ASP A 59 -11.09 -9.24 20.12
CA ASP A 59 -12.41 -9.19 19.48
C ASP A 59 -12.65 -7.82 18.83
N ALA A 60 -12.21 -6.73 19.47
CA ALA A 60 -12.27 -5.40 18.91
C ALA A 60 -11.39 -5.27 17.66
N VAL A 61 -10.18 -5.83 17.70
CA VAL A 61 -9.26 -5.89 16.56
C VAL A 61 -9.87 -6.69 15.40
N ASN A 62 -10.38 -7.90 15.68
CA ASN A 62 -11.00 -8.74 14.65
C ASN A 62 -12.22 -8.08 14.02
N LYS A 63 -13.06 -7.42 14.83
CA LYS A 63 -14.19 -6.65 14.32
C LYS A 63 -13.72 -5.52 13.42
N ALA A 64 -12.73 -4.74 13.84
CA ALA A 64 -12.18 -3.64 13.05
C ALA A 64 -11.58 -4.14 11.73
N LEU A 65 -10.87 -5.26 11.73
CA LEU A 65 -10.32 -5.87 10.50
C LEU A 65 -11.41 -6.27 9.51
N ASN A 66 -12.55 -6.78 9.98
CA ASN A 66 -13.69 -7.14 9.11
C ASN A 66 -14.39 -5.91 8.50
N GLU A 67 -14.19 -4.72 9.07
CA GLU A 67 -14.76 -3.45 8.58
C GLU A 67 -13.82 -2.71 7.62
N ILE A 68 -12.59 -3.21 7.41
CA ILE A 68 -11.59 -2.60 6.53
C ILE A 68 -11.71 -3.18 5.12
N GLU A 69 -11.99 -2.31 4.16
CA GLU A 69 -11.90 -2.57 2.72
C GLU A 69 -10.74 -1.74 2.17
N LEU A 70 -9.74 -2.40 1.58
CA LEU A 70 -8.61 -1.75 0.91
C LEU A 70 -8.69 -1.98 -0.59
N ASP A 71 -8.93 -0.91 -1.33
CA ASP A 71 -8.93 -0.95 -2.80
C ASP A 71 -7.68 -0.30 -3.36
N VAL A 72 -7.10 -0.92 -4.38
CA VAL A 72 -5.98 -0.35 -5.14
C VAL A 72 -6.42 -0.14 -6.57
N HIS A 73 -6.55 1.11 -6.98
CA HIS A 73 -6.97 1.47 -8.33
C HIS A 73 -5.78 1.99 -9.13
N GLU A 74 -5.58 1.43 -10.32
CA GLU A 74 -4.64 1.96 -11.30
C GLU A 74 -5.30 3.06 -12.14
N ASN A 75 -4.65 4.21 -12.23
CA ASN A 75 -5.04 5.27 -13.13
C ASN A 75 -4.30 5.12 -14.47
N GLN A 76 -5.03 4.72 -15.50
CA GLN A 76 -4.47 4.43 -16.84
C GLN A 76 -3.77 5.61 -17.51
N TYR A 77 -4.02 6.87 -17.09
CA TYR A 77 -3.44 8.06 -17.71
C TYR A 77 -2.05 8.42 -17.17
N ASN A 78 -1.74 8.01 -15.94
CA ASN A 78 -0.52 8.42 -15.26
C ASN A 78 0.12 7.28 -14.44
N LEU A 79 -0.33 6.05 -14.74
CA LEU A 79 -0.14 4.80 -14.02
C LEU A 79 -0.13 5.04 -12.50
N ARG A 80 -0.95 5.93 -11.91
CA ARG A 80 -1.00 6.06 -10.43
C ARG A 80 -1.70 4.86 -9.83
N LEU A 81 -1.07 4.14 -8.91
CA LEU A 81 -1.83 3.28 -7.99
C LEU A 81 -2.35 4.14 -6.84
N SER A 82 -3.66 4.21 -6.69
CA SER A 82 -4.31 4.92 -5.59
C SER A 82 -4.89 3.90 -4.62
N VAL A 83 -4.58 4.06 -3.33
CA VAL A 83 -5.12 3.23 -2.25
C VAL A 83 -6.31 3.96 -1.64
N TYR A 84 -7.41 3.23 -1.53
CA TYR A 84 -8.63 3.66 -0.86
C TYR A 84 -8.84 2.79 0.38
N LEU A 85 -9.29 3.41 1.47
CA LEU A 85 -9.74 2.76 2.69
C LEU A 85 -11.22 3.03 2.86
N ASN A 86 -12.04 1.98 2.83
CA ASN A 86 -13.50 2.08 2.90
C ASN A 86 -14.03 3.13 1.90
N ARG A 87 -13.55 3.05 0.66
CA ARG A 87 -13.85 3.97 -0.47
C ARG A 87 -13.36 5.41 -0.32
N ASN A 88 -12.69 5.74 0.79
CA ASN A 88 -12.04 7.03 0.96
C ASN A 88 -10.63 7.00 0.40
N TYR A 89 -10.27 7.95 -0.44
CA TYR A 89 -8.92 8.06 -0.98
C TYR A 89 -7.94 8.38 0.16
N ILE A 90 -6.90 7.55 0.30
CA ILE A 90 -5.89 7.70 1.35
C ILE A 90 -4.54 8.12 0.78
N LEU A 91 -4.11 7.51 -0.32
CA LEU A 91 -2.76 7.71 -0.86
C LEU A 91 -2.72 7.45 -2.37
N ALA A 92 -2.08 8.32 -3.15
CA ALA A 92 -1.67 8.01 -4.52
C ALA A 92 -0.17 7.76 -4.59
N CYS A 93 0.19 6.65 -5.20
CA CYS A 93 1.52 6.29 -5.66
C CYS A 93 1.63 6.62 -7.16
N TYR A 94 2.47 7.59 -7.56
CA TYR A 94 2.67 8.01 -8.97
C TYR A 94 3.66 7.15 -9.74
N TYR A 95 3.28 6.68 -10.94
CA TYR A 95 4.17 5.98 -11.88
C TYR A 95 4.12 6.56 -13.31
N PRO A 96 5.00 7.52 -13.63
CA PRO A 96 5.46 7.58 -15.03
C PRO A 96 6.96 7.79 -15.14
N ASN A 97 7.66 8.25 -14.10
CA ASN A 97 9.12 8.34 -14.00
C ASN A 97 9.57 8.52 -12.52
N ALA A 98 9.06 7.65 -11.64
CA ALA A 98 9.39 7.42 -10.22
C ALA A 98 9.73 8.64 -9.33
N VAL A 99 8.76 9.11 -8.54
CA VAL A 99 8.90 9.32 -7.08
C VAL A 99 7.50 9.21 -6.45
N SER A 100 7.35 8.44 -5.37
CA SER A 100 6.23 8.63 -4.45
C SER A 100 6.70 8.43 -3.02
N TYR A 101 6.75 9.55 -2.30
CA TYR A 101 7.01 9.64 -0.88
C TYR A 101 5.83 9.05 -0.11
N THR A 102 6.19 8.26 0.88
CA THR A 102 5.32 7.67 1.89
C THR A 102 4.81 8.75 2.85
N HIS A 103 4.07 9.74 2.36
CA HIS A 103 3.36 10.68 3.22
C HIS A 103 1.90 10.24 3.33
N LEU A 104 1.66 9.30 4.23
CA LEU A 104 0.39 9.28 4.94
C LEU A 104 0.51 10.34 6.04
N THR A 105 0.10 11.56 5.75
CA THR A 105 -0.03 12.58 6.80
C THR A 105 -1.27 12.21 7.61
N LEU A 106 -1.06 11.48 8.71
CA LEU A 106 -2.12 11.27 9.69
C LEU A 106 -2.59 12.66 10.16
N PRO A 107 -3.91 12.92 10.26
CA PRO A 107 -4.38 14.17 10.84
C PRO A 107 -3.77 14.30 12.24
N THR A 108 -2.86 15.25 12.40
CA THR A 108 -2.41 15.70 13.72
C THR A 108 -3.57 16.44 14.36
N LYS A 109 -3.90 16.05 15.61
CA LYS A 109 -4.86 16.77 16.45
C LYS A 109 -4.57 18.26 16.50
#